data_AF-A0A1C5AH25-F1
#
_entry.id   AF-A0A1C5AH25-F1
#
_cell.length_a   1.000
_cell.length_b   1.000
_cell.length_c   1.000
_cell.angle_alpha   90.00
_cell.angle_beta   90.00
_cell.angle_gamma   90.00
#
_symmetry.space_group_name_H-M   'P 1'
#
loop_
_entity.id
_entity.type
_entity.pdbx_description
1 polymer ?
#
loop_
_entity_poly.entity_id
_entity_poly.type
_entity_poly.pdbx_seq_one_letter_code
_entity_poly.pdbx_strand_id
1 'polypeptide(L)'
;MGTSTRLLGPKNAGWTSAKRQLSEWVPDHDGTPGSLGEDDQRAAEEVATQFRRALRDALRDDPTRFGLRDTALDVGQRLVTVLDDLRQPDPAILRDLPQQDTPAATDEFVRRFVTEVGGDGRLIVDAIARRAARGAAERLVAPAGPLADPARPQRITGELFCAIYRLFFGELIGEFVHVLIAENIKLAVPALVVLDPTDTVAGFVAGQVVRLLPDPCDAATAREPERPRLAEVARELLTDTVTEALGLGETGLDLAA
;
A
#
# COMPACT_ATOMS: atom_id res chain seq x y z
N MET A 1 12.65 -28.94 2.59
CA MET A 1 11.41 -29.05 3.39
C MET A 1 10.98 -27.66 3.80
N GLY A 2 10.00 -27.07 3.10
CA GLY A 2 9.50 -25.73 3.40
C GLY A 2 8.19 -25.83 4.17
N THR A 3 8.20 -25.45 5.45
CA THR A 3 6.97 -25.23 6.21
C THR A 3 6.40 -23.88 5.78
N SER A 4 5.68 -23.86 4.66
CA SER A 4 4.75 -22.77 4.36
C SER A 4 3.66 -22.83 5.42
N THR A 5 3.86 -22.09 6.51
CA THR A 5 2.84 -21.89 7.52
C THR A 5 1.86 -20.92 6.89
N ARG A 6 0.74 -21.46 6.37
CA ARG A 6 -0.38 -20.65 5.85
C ARG A 6 -0.61 -19.49 6.80
N LEU A 7 -0.66 -18.27 6.28
CA LEU A 7 -0.97 -17.11 7.10
C LEU A 7 -2.43 -17.27 7.55
N LEU A 8 -2.61 -17.68 8.81
CA LEU A 8 -3.94 -17.82 9.37
C LEU A 8 -4.50 -16.42 9.54
N GLY A 9 -5.46 -16.06 8.67
CA GLY A 9 -6.18 -14.81 8.79
C GLY A 9 -6.87 -14.69 10.16
N PRO A 10 -7.37 -13.49 10.51
CA PRO A 10 -8.17 -13.29 11.71
C PRO A 10 -9.23 -14.39 11.89
N LYS A 11 -9.48 -14.82 13.13
CA LYS A 11 -10.50 -15.88 13.42
C LYS A 11 -11.81 -15.31 13.97
N ASN A 12 -11.95 -13.99 13.99
CA ASN A 12 -13.13 -13.33 14.55
C ASN A 12 -14.36 -13.50 13.63
N ALA A 13 -15.55 -13.24 14.20
CA ALA A 13 -16.82 -13.39 13.48
C ALA A 13 -16.92 -12.46 12.27
N GLY A 14 -16.37 -11.24 12.38
CA GLY A 14 -16.33 -10.27 11.28
C GLY A 14 -15.58 -10.80 10.06
N TRP A 15 -14.41 -11.40 10.27
CA TRP A 15 -13.61 -12.01 9.19
C TRP A 15 -14.34 -13.17 8.50
N THR A 16 -14.99 -14.03 9.29
CA THR A 16 -15.77 -15.16 8.74
C THR A 16 -16.98 -14.66 7.93
N SER A 17 -17.64 -13.59 8.37
CA SER A 17 -18.75 -12.97 7.64
C SER A 17 -18.30 -12.34 6.32
N ALA A 18 -17.23 -11.55 6.34
CA ALA A 18 -16.67 -10.92 5.14
C ALA A 18 -16.27 -11.95 4.09
N LYS A 19 -15.63 -13.05 4.51
CA LYS A 19 -15.29 -14.18 3.65
C LYS A 19 -16.52 -14.81 3.00
N ARG A 20 -17.56 -15.06 3.78
CA ARG A 20 -18.80 -15.66 3.27
C ARG A 20 -19.44 -14.75 2.23
N GLN A 21 -19.57 -13.46 2.53
CA GLN A 21 -20.12 -12.47 1.61
C GLN A 21 -19.31 -12.39 0.31
N LEU A 22 -17.97 -12.38 0.41
CA LEU A 22 -17.10 -12.41 -0.76
C LEU A 22 -17.23 -13.71 -1.57
N SER A 23 -17.39 -14.86 -0.92
CA SER A 23 -17.56 -16.15 -1.61
C SER A 23 -18.94 -16.31 -2.28
N GLU A 24 -19.94 -15.58 -1.80
CA GLU A 24 -21.30 -15.57 -2.34
C GLU A 24 -21.50 -14.49 -3.41
N TRP A 25 -20.57 -13.52 -3.52
CA TRP A 25 -20.65 -12.45 -4.50
C TRP A 25 -20.31 -12.94 -5.90
N VAL A 26 -21.27 -12.76 -6.81
CA VAL A 26 -21.11 -12.97 -8.25
C VAL A 26 -21.33 -11.60 -8.91
N PRO A 27 -20.27 -10.95 -9.43
CA PRO A 27 -20.41 -9.65 -10.09
C PRO A 27 -21.34 -9.73 -11.29
N ASP A 28 -22.13 -8.70 -11.54
CA ASP A 28 -23.09 -8.69 -12.65
C ASP A 28 -22.33 -8.38 -13.97
N HIS A 29 -22.26 -9.38 -14.84
CA HIS A 29 -21.47 -9.33 -16.07
C HIS A 29 -22.27 -8.73 -17.22
N ASP A 30 -22.30 -7.39 -17.30
CA ASP A 30 -22.66 -6.68 -18.55
C ASP A 30 -21.67 -5.56 -18.93
N GLY A 31 -20.55 -5.42 -18.23
CA GLY A 31 -19.58 -4.33 -18.44
C GLY A 31 -18.14 -4.81 -18.67
N THR A 32 -17.44 -4.09 -19.55
CA THR A 32 -16.02 -4.22 -19.94
C THR A 32 -15.08 -4.39 -18.73
N PRO A 33 -13.91 -5.04 -18.88
CA PRO A 33 -12.87 -5.05 -17.84
C PRO A 33 -12.57 -3.62 -17.36
N GLY A 34 -12.80 -3.34 -16.07
CA GLY A 34 -12.53 -2.04 -15.45
C GLY A 34 -13.73 -1.18 -15.10
N SER A 35 -14.98 -1.61 -15.32
CA SER A 35 -16.16 -0.93 -14.77
C SER A 35 -17.09 -1.90 -14.06
N LEU A 36 -17.04 -1.91 -12.73
CA LEU A 36 -18.10 -2.51 -11.92
C LEU A 36 -19.37 -1.66 -12.07
N GLY A 37 -20.54 -2.30 -12.08
CA GLY A 37 -21.80 -1.58 -11.89
C GLY A 37 -21.81 -0.89 -10.51
N GLU A 38 -22.63 0.14 -10.34
CA GLU A 38 -22.70 0.90 -9.08
C GLU A 38 -23.00 -0.01 -7.86
N ASP A 39 -23.82 -1.04 -8.06
CA ASP A 39 -24.17 -2.00 -7.01
C ASP A 39 -23.00 -2.93 -6.65
N ASP A 40 -22.23 -3.38 -7.65
CA ASP A 40 -21.03 -4.18 -7.43
C ASP A 40 -19.91 -3.37 -6.75
N GLN A 41 -19.79 -2.10 -7.11
CA GLN A 41 -18.89 -1.18 -6.41
C GLN A 41 -19.29 -1.02 -4.93
N ARG A 42 -20.59 -0.80 -4.66
CA ARG A 42 -21.08 -0.68 -3.28
C ARG A 42 -20.84 -1.95 -2.48
N ALA A 43 -21.11 -3.11 -3.07
CA ALA A 43 -20.86 -4.41 -2.44
C ALA A 43 -19.36 -4.61 -2.12
N ALA A 44 -18.47 -4.28 -3.06
CA ALA A 44 -17.03 -4.38 -2.84
C ALA A 44 -16.53 -3.43 -1.74
N GLU A 45 -17.06 -2.20 -1.68
CA GLU A 45 -16.74 -1.22 -0.62
C GLU A 45 -17.21 -1.69 0.77
N GLU A 46 -18.39 -2.32 0.86
CA GLU A 46 -18.89 -2.90 2.10
C GLU A 46 -18.02 -4.07 2.58
N VAL A 47 -17.65 -4.98 1.67
CA VAL A 47 -16.77 -6.11 1.96
C VAL A 47 -15.37 -5.63 2.39
N ALA A 48 -14.81 -4.64 1.69
CA ALA A 48 -13.55 -3.99 2.06
C ALA A 48 -13.60 -3.41 3.48
N THR A 49 -14.70 -2.73 3.81
CA THR A 49 -14.92 -2.15 5.14
C THR A 49 -14.95 -3.23 6.23
N GLN A 50 -15.60 -4.37 5.97
CA GLN A 50 -15.63 -5.49 6.91
C GLN A 50 -14.25 -6.13 7.11
N PHE A 51 -13.49 -6.35 6.02
CA PHE A 51 -12.13 -6.87 6.13
C PHE A 51 -11.21 -5.94 6.92
N ARG A 52 -11.29 -4.63 6.69
CA ARG A 52 -10.53 -3.63 7.43
C ARG A 52 -10.87 -3.63 8.92
N ARG A 53 -12.17 -3.66 9.27
CA ARG A 53 -12.63 -3.77 10.67
C ARG A 53 -12.11 -5.05 11.33
N ALA A 54 -12.21 -6.19 10.63
CA ALA A 54 -11.75 -7.46 11.16
C ALA A 54 -10.22 -7.52 11.36
N LEU A 55 -9.45 -6.89 10.46
CA LEU A 55 -7.99 -6.73 10.60
C LEU A 55 -7.66 -5.87 11.82
N ARG A 56 -8.30 -4.70 11.94
CA ARG A 56 -8.13 -3.81 13.10
C ARG A 56 -8.41 -4.54 14.41
N ASP A 57 -9.53 -5.24 14.51
CA ASP A 57 -9.92 -5.93 15.74
C ASP A 57 -8.87 -7.02 16.10
N ALA A 58 -8.33 -7.72 15.10
CA ALA A 58 -7.26 -8.69 15.33
C ALA A 58 -5.93 -8.05 15.79
N LEU A 59 -5.62 -6.84 15.34
CA LEU A 59 -4.45 -6.07 15.77
C LEU A 59 -4.64 -5.37 17.11
N ARG A 60 -5.88 -5.09 17.52
CA ARG A 60 -6.18 -4.64 18.89
C ARG A 60 -5.97 -5.74 19.91
N ASP A 61 -6.36 -6.97 19.56
CA ASP A 61 -6.14 -8.15 20.41
C ASP A 61 -4.65 -8.51 20.52
N ASP A 62 -3.91 -8.42 19.41
CA ASP A 62 -2.46 -8.65 19.36
C ASP A 62 -1.79 -7.68 18.37
N PRO A 63 -1.19 -6.58 18.88
CA PRO A 63 -0.53 -5.58 18.03
C PRO A 63 0.69 -6.07 17.26
N THR A 64 1.28 -7.20 17.69
CA THR A 64 2.45 -7.81 17.04
C THR A 64 2.04 -8.84 15.98
N ARG A 65 0.74 -9.11 15.86
CA ARG A 65 0.22 -10.09 14.93
C ARG A 65 0.68 -9.77 13.51
N PHE A 66 1.15 -10.81 12.82
CA PHE A 66 1.66 -10.75 11.45
C PHE A 66 2.95 -9.93 11.26
N GLY A 67 3.51 -9.33 12.31
CA GLY A 67 4.66 -8.40 12.20
C GLY A 67 4.33 -7.12 11.42
N LEU A 68 3.04 -6.82 11.19
CA LEU A 68 2.63 -5.80 10.24
C LEU A 68 3.04 -4.39 10.67
N ARG A 69 2.88 -4.06 11.96
CA ARG A 69 3.25 -2.75 12.51
C ARG A 69 4.75 -2.48 12.38
N ASP A 70 5.57 -3.42 12.85
CA ASP A 70 7.02 -3.27 12.86
C ASP A 70 7.58 -3.19 11.44
N THR A 71 7.11 -4.05 10.54
CA THR A 71 7.49 -3.96 9.12
C THR A 71 7.04 -2.64 8.51
N ALA A 72 5.80 -2.19 8.73
CA ALA A 72 5.28 -0.94 8.17
C ALA A 72 6.09 0.29 8.64
N LEU A 73 6.50 0.33 9.91
CA LEU A 73 7.37 1.39 10.42
C LEU A 73 8.74 1.35 9.73
N ASP A 74 9.38 0.18 9.68
CA ASP A 74 10.72 0.06 9.13
C ASP A 74 10.78 0.36 7.62
N VAL A 75 9.84 -0.17 6.84
CA VAL A 75 9.77 0.11 5.39
C VAL A 75 9.33 1.56 5.12
N GLY A 76 8.48 2.14 5.98
CA GLY A 76 8.09 3.54 5.88
C GLY A 76 9.25 4.51 6.15
N GLN A 77 10.11 4.19 7.12
CA GLN A 77 11.34 4.95 7.38
C GLN A 77 12.28 4.92 6.16
N ARG A 78 12.41 3.74 5.53
CA ARG A 78 13.22 3.56 4.31
C ARG A 78 12.61 4.29 3.12
N LEU A 79 11.29 4.22 2.94
CA LEU A 79 10.57 5.00 1.92
C LEU A 79 10.85 6.49 2.06
N VAL A 80 10.67 7.07 3.25
CA VAL A 80 10.90 8.51 3.47
C VAL A 80 12.34 8.87 3.12
N THR A 81 13.31 8.01 3.45
CA THR A 81 14.72 8.23 3.13
C THR A 81 14.98 8.22 1.62
N VAL A 82 14.42 7.25 0.88
CA VAL A 82 14.56 7.17 -0.58
C VAL A 82 13.88 8.36 -1.26
N LEU A 83 12.68 8.74 -0.83
CA LEU A 83 11.99 9.90 -1.39
C LEU A 83 12.71 11.21 -1.08
N ASP A 84 13.35 11.35 0.08
CA ASP A 84 14.17 12.51 0.42
C ASP A 84 15.44 12.60 -0.44
N ASP A 85 16.09 11.45 -0.72
CA ASP A 85 17.23 11.35 -1.64
C ASP A 85 16.84 11.75 -3.07
N LEU A 86 15.69 11.28 -3.57
CA LEU A 86 15.17 11.61 -4.90
C LEU A 86 14.83 13.11 -5.09
N ARG A 87 14.76 13.90 -4.02
CA ARG A 87 14.61 15.36 -4.09
C ARG A 87 15.95 16.08 -4.24
N GLN A 88 17.06 15.41 -3.99
CA GLN A 88 18.39 16.00 -4.03
C GLN A 88 18.87 16.17 -5.49
N PRO A 89 19.88 17.04 -5.74
CA PRO A 89 20.42 17.25 -7.07
C PRO A 89 21.07 16.01 -7.71
N ASP A 90 21.62 15.10 -6.90
CA ASP A 90 22.32 13.89 -7.34
C ASP A 90 21.94 12.69 -6.44
N PRO A 91 20.73 12.12 -6.64
CA PRO A 91 20.23 11.02 -5.82
C PRO A 91 21.10 9.77 -5.99
N ALA A 92 21.50 9.15 -4.88
CA ALA A 92 22.38 7.98 -4.90
C ALA A 92 21.76 6.81 -5.67
N ILE A 93 20.43 6.65 -5.58
CA ILE A 93 19.71 5.56 -6.24
C ILE A 93 19.77 5.63 -7.77
N LEU A 94 19.97 6.82 -8.34
CA LEU A 94 20.01 7.08 -9.78
C LEU A 94 21.43 7.05 -10.39
N ARG A 95 22.47 6.92 -9.56
CA ARG A 95 23.86 6.86 -10.04
C ARG A 95 24.10 5.60 -10.86
N ASP A 96 24.92 5.72 -11.91
CA ASP A 96 25.35 4.60 -12.75
C ASP A 96 24.21 3.79 -13.38
N LEU A 97 23.05 4.42 -13.64
CA LEU A 97 21.99 3.79 -14.43
C LEU A 97 22.42 3.66 -15.91
N PRO A 98 21.97 2.63 -16.64
CA PRO A 98 22.21 2.48 -18.08
C PRO A 98 21.77 3.71 -18.89
N GLN A 99 22.71 4.54 -19.34
CA GLN A 99 22.37 5.82 -19.97
C GLN A 99 21.84 5.71 -21.41
N GLN A 100 22.06 4.57 -22.08
CA GLN A 100 21.72 4.39 -23.49
C GLN A 100 20.47 3.52 -23.73
N ASP A 101 19.90 2.96 -22.67
CA ASP A 101 18.75 2.05 -22.74
C ASP A 101 17.74 2.43 -21.64
N THR A 102 16.76 3.26 -22.02
CA THR A 102 15.74 3.76 -21.09
C THR A 102 14.92 2.64 -20.45
N PRO A 103 14.42 1.62 -21.18
CA PRO A 103 13.81 0.44 -20.56
C PRO A 103 14.69 -0.22 -19.50
N ALA A 104 15.97 -0.48 -19.80
CA ALA A 104 16.89 -1.07 -18.83
C ALA A 104 17.15 -0.16 -17.61
N ALA A 105 17.22 1.16 -17.82
CA ALA A 105 17.36 2.13 -16.74
C ALA A 105 16.13 2.18 -15.83
N THR A 106 14.93 2.10 -16.40
CA THR A 106 13.66 2.04 -15.67
C THR A 106 13.57 0.77 -14.83
N ASP A 107 13.85 -0.39 -15.43
CA ASP A 107 13.83 -1.67 -14.71
C ASP A 107 14.85 -1.70 -13.56
N GLU A 108 16.06 -1.18 -13.80
CA GLU A 108 17.09 -1.10 -12.78
C GLU A 108 16.73 -0.11 -11.66
N PHE A 109 16.14 1.05 -11.98
CA PHE A 109 15.61 1.96 -10.96
C PHE A 109 14.54 1.29 -10.11
N VAL A 110 13.54 0.66 -10.71
CA VAL A 110 12.46 -0.02 -9.99
C VAL A 110 13.04 -1.10 -9.09
N ARG A 111 13.99 -1.91 -9.60
CA ARG A 111 14.66 -2.95 -8.82
C ARG A 111 15.38 -2.37 -7.60
N ARG A 112 16.14 -1.28 -7.77
CA ARG A 112 16.83 -0.59 -6.66
C ARG A 112 15.85 -0.01 -5.67
N PHE A 113 14.80 0.67 -6.13
CA PHE A 113 13.78 1.27 -5.25
C PHE A 113 13.10 0.22 -4.38
N VAL A 114 12.67 -0.88 -4.98
CA VAL A 114 12.06 -2.01 -4.26
C VAL A 114 13.04 -2.62 -3.24
N THR A 115 14.32 -2.72 -3.60
CA THR A 115 15.36 -3.25 -2.71
C THR A 115 15.60 -2.31 -1.53
N GLU A 116 15.78 -1.02 -1.77
CA GLU A 116 16.04 -0.02 -0.71
C GLU A 116 14.85 0.13 0.24
N VAL A 117 13.62 0.19 -0.30
CA VAL A 117 12.41 0.39 0.52
C VAL A 117 11.95 -0.91 1.20
N GLY A 118 11.84 -2.01 0.44
CA GLY A 118 11.34 -3.29 0.96
C GLY A 118 12.39 -4.08 1.75
N GLY A 119 13.67 -3.98 1.38
CA GLY A 119 14.80 -4.70 1.98
C GLY A 119 14.66 -6.22 2.01
N ASP A 120 15.51 -6.86 2.81
CA ASP A 120 15.77 -8.31 2.73
C ASP A 120 14.95 -9.17 3.69
N GLY A 121 13.88 -8.61 4.26
CA GLY A 121 12.96 -9.33 5.15
C GLY A 121 12.38 -10.59 4.51
N ARG A 122 12.04 -11.58 5.33
CA ARG A 122 11.60 -12.93 4.90
C ARG A 122 10.16 -13.27 5.28
N LEU A 123 9.45 -12.35 5.91
CA LEU A 123 8.04 -12.49 6.25
C LEU A 123 7.18 -12.22 5.01
N ILE A 124 5.93 -12.70 5.05
CA ILE A 124 4.96 -12.41 3.99
C ILE A 124 4.69 -10.91 3.89
N VAL A 125 4.68 -10.19 5.02
CA VAL A 125 4.54 -8.72 5.02
C VAL A 125 5.72 -8.03 4.33
N ASP A 126 6.92 -8.59 4.34
CA ASP A 126 8.07 -8.02 3.62
C ASP A 126 7.88 -8.16 2.11
N ALA A 127 7.30 -9.27 1.64
CA ALA A 127 6.94 -9.44 0.23
C ALA A 127 5.85 -8.45 -0.21
N ILE A 128 4.86 -8.21 0.65
CA ILE A 128 3.81 -7.20 0.44
C ILE A 128 4.42 -5.79 0.39
N ALA A 129 5.34 -5.46 1.30
CA ALA A 129 6.04 -4.18 1.29
C ALA A 129 6.86 -3.97 0.02
N ARG A 130 7.51 -5.01 -0.52
CA ARG A 130 8.19 -4.94 -1.82
C ARG A 130 7.22 -4.68 -2.97
N ARG A 131 6.00 -5.22 -2.91
CA ARG A 131 4.95 -4.99 -3.92
C ARG A 131 4.41 -3.56 -3.85
N ALA A 132 4.13 -3.04 -2.65
CA ALA A 132 3.77 -1.63 -2.45
C ALA A 132 4.91 -0.67 -2.87
N ALA A 133 6.17 -1.02 -2.56
CA ALA A 133 7.33 -0.26 -3.01
C ALA A 133 7.44 -0.25 -4.55
N ARG A 134 7.08 -1.36 -5.20
CA ARG A 134 7.03 -1.44 -6.66
C ARG A 134 5.95 -0.54 -7.24
N GLY A 135 4.74 -0.53 -6.68
CA GLY A 135 3.66 0.37 -7.10
C GLY A 135 4.06 1.84 -6.98
N ALA A 136 4.70 2.21 -5.86
CA ALA A 136 5.30 3.53 -5.68
C ALA A 136 6.36 3.86 -6.76
N ALA A 137 7.28 2.93 -7.04
CA ALA A 137 8.31 3.12 -8.06
C ALA A 137 7.72 3.26 -9.48
N GLU A 138 6.75 2.40 -9.83
CA GLU A 138 6.05 2.43 -11.12
C GLU A 138 5.34 3.77 -11.36
N ARG A 139 4.83 4.39 -10.30
CA ARG A 139 4.23 5.73 -10.38
C ARG A 139 5.25 6.84 -10.64
N LEU A 140 6.50 6.68 -10.18
CA LEU A 140 7.58 7.63 -10.46
C LEU A 140 8.08 7.54 -11.91
N VAL A 141 8.11 6.33 -12.48
CA VAL A 141 8.58 6.05 -13.85
C VAL A 141 7.46 5.99 -14.90
N ALA A 142 6.21 6.22 -14.51
CA ALA A 142 5.09 6.31 -15.42
C ALA A 142 5.36 7.37 -16.51
N PRO A 143 4.72 7.31 -17.70
CA PRO A 143 5.04 8.22 -18.82
C PRO A 143 4.96 9.72 -18.52
N ALA A 144 4.17 10.13 -17.52
CA ALA A 144 4.07 11.52 -17.04
C ALA A 144 4.80 11.77 -15.70
N GLY A 145 5.52 10.77 -15.20
CA GLY A 145 6.24 10.81 -13.94
C GLY A 145 7.59 11.53 -14.07
N PRO A 146 8.16 12.01 -12.95
CA PRO A 146 9.44 12.72 -12.94
C PRO A 146 10.62 11.83 -13.37
N LEU A 147 10.47 10.51 -13.31
CA LEU A 147 11.49 9.53 -13.67
C LEU A 147 11.08 8.70 -14.89
N ALA A 148 10.22 9.23 -15.77
CA ALA A 148 9.87 8.57 -17.05
C ALA A 148 11.10 8.28 -17.93
N ASP A 149 12.13 9.13 -17.82
CA ASP A 149 13.47 8.90 -18.35
C ASP A 149 14.48 8.99 -17.19
N PRO A 150 14.82 7.87 -16.52
CA PRO A 150 15.74 7.88 -15.39
C PRO A 150 17.16 8.35 -15.74
N ALA A 151 17.54 8.35 -17.03
CA ALA A 151 18.82 8.89 -17.48
C ALA A 151 18.84 10.44 -17.53
N ARG A 152 17.65 11.07 -17.53
CA ARG A 152 17.46 12.52 -17.43
C ARG A 152 16.38 12.84 -16.40
N PRO A 153 16.65 12.52 -15.12
CA PRO A 153 15.62 12.55 -14.08
C PRO A 153 15.20 13.98 -13.77
N GLN A 154 13.90 14.17 -13.55
CA GLN A 154 13.39 15.38 -12.91
C GLN A 154 13.34 15.17 -11.40
N ARG A 155 13.53 16.25 -10.63
CA ARG A 155 13.38 16.18 -9.17
C ARG A 155 11.92 15.96 -8.82
N ILE A 156 11.68 15.12 -7.82
CA ILE A 156 10.33 14.95 -7.29
C ILE A 156 9.89 16.19 -6.51
N THR A 157 8.60 16.54 -6.61
CA THR A 157 8.01 17.67 -5.88
C THR A 157 7.64 17.27 -4.44
N GLY A 158 7.32 18.26 -3.59
CA GLY A 158 6.71 18.02 -2.28
C GLY A 158 5.39 17.30 -2.35
N GLU A 159 4.51 17.74 -3.22
CA GLU A 159 3.20 17.12 -3.43
C GLU A 159 3.34 15.65 -3.85
N LEU A 160 4.26 15.34 -4.77
CA LEU A 160 4.49 13.96 -5.18
C LEU A 160 5.09 13.11 -4.05
N PHE A 161 6.01 13.66 -3.25
CA PHE A 161 6.51 12.99 -2.05
C PHE A 161 5.35 12.59 -1.13
N CYS A 162 4.45 13.54 -0.81
CA CYS A 162 3.31 13.31 0.10
C CYS A 162 2.30 12.31 -0.49
N ALA A 163 2.05 12.40 -1.80
CA ALA A 163 1.19 11.47 -2.51
C ALA A 163 1.73 10.03 -2.50
N ILE A 164 3.03 9.84 -2.79
CA ILE A 164 3.66 8.51 -2.76
C ILE A 164 3.72 7.96 -1.33
N TYR A 165 4.02 8.81 -0.34
CA TYR A 165 4.00 8.42 1.07
C TYR A 165 2.64 7.81 1.46
N ARG A 166 1.54 8.52 1.20
CA ARG A 166 0.20 8.05 1.54
C ARG A 166 -0.21 6.83 0.71
N LEU A 167 0.07 6.85 -0.59
CA LEU A 167 -0.24 5.74 -1.49
C LEU A 167 0.43 4.44 -1.04
N PHE A 168 1.72 4.51 -0.69
CA PHE A 168 2.48 3.34 -0.26
C PHE A 168 1.84 2.64 0.95
N PHE A 169 1.42 3.37 1.98
CA PHE A 169 0.76 2.76 3.13
C PHE A 169 -0.63 2.21 2.77
N GLY A 170 -1.36 2.89 1.87
CA GLY A 170 -2.60 2.35 1.31
C GLY A 170 -2.40 1.02 0.62
N GLU A 171 -1.45 0.96 -0.32
CA GLU A 171 -1.10 -0.26 -1.07
C GLU A 171 -0.59 -1.36 -0.14
N LEU A 172 0.24 -1.05 0.86
CA LEU A 172 0.73 -2.01 1.84
C LEU A 172 -0.43 -2.74 2.56
N ILE A 173 -1.44 -1.98 3.02
CA ILE A 173 -2.59 -2.57 3.71
C ILE A 173 -3.53 -3.27 2.73
N GLY A 174 -3.77 -2.70 1.55
CA GLY A 174 -4.58 -3.30 0.50
C GLY A 174 -4.04 -4.66 0.07
N GLU A 175 -2.74 -4.73 -0.23
CA GLU A 175 -2.03 -5.96 -0.61
C GLU A 175 -1.99 -6.98 0.54
N PHE A 176 -1.87 -6.51 1.79
CA PHE A 176 -1.97 -7.41 2.94
C PHE A 176 -3.37 -8.04 3.05
N VAL A 177 -4.43 -7.26 2.84
CA VAL A 177 -5.79 -7.80 2.80
C VAL A 177 -5.97 -8.74 1.60
N HIS A 178 -5.46 -8.39 0.42
CA HIS A 178 -5.46 -9.28 -0.75
C HIS A 178 -4.88 -10.65 -0.40
N VAL A 179 -3.66 -10.68 0.16
CA VAL A 179 -2.99 -11.93 0.53
C VAL A 179 -3.78 -12.72 1.57
N LEU A 180 -4.33 -12.04 2.58
CA LEU A 180 -5.16 -12.70 3.58
C LEU A 180 -6.44 -13.32 2.97
N ILE A 181 -7.07 -12.66 2.01
CA ILE A 181 -8.23 -13.19 1.29
C ILE A 181 -7.80 -14.39 0.44
N ALA A 182 -6.78 -14.22 -0.40
CA ALA A 182 -6.30 -15.24 -1.34
C ALA A 182 -5.84 -16.54 -0.64
N GLU A 183 -5.16 -16.44 0.50
CA GLU A 183 -4.74 -17.60 1.30
C GLU A 183 -5.90 -18.36 1.96
N ASN A 184 -7.07 -17.72 2.07
CA ASN A 184 -8.19 -18.25 2.83
C ASN A 184 -9.46 -18.53 2.02
N ILE A 185 -9.59 -17.99 0.81
CA ILE A 185 -10.66 -18.28 -0.12
C ILE A 185 -10.08 -19.18 -1.20
N LYS A 186 -10.43 -20.47 -1.16
CA LYS A 186 -10.22 -21.34 -2.31
C LYS A 186 -11.19 -20.88 -3.39
N LEU A 187 -10.71 -20.14 -4.38
CA LEU A 187 -11.49 -19.82 -5.58
C LEU A 187 -11.85 -21.12 -6.30
N ALA A 188 -13.03 -21.65 -6.00
CA ALA A 188 -13.57 -22.88 -6.54
C ALA A 188 -14.52 -22.58 -7.71
N VAL A 189 -14.23 -21.59 -8.56
CA VAL A 189 -15.07 -21.33 -9.75
C VAL A 189 -14.21 -20.76 -10.90
N PRO A 190 -14.13 -21.44 -12.06
CA PRO A 190 -13.37 -20.96 -13.24
C PRO A 190 -13.87 -19.65 -13.85
N ALA A 191 -15.06 -19.17 -13.49
CA ALA A 191 -15.67 -17.95 -14.03
C ALA A 191 -15.14 -16.64 -13.39
N LEU A 192 -14.47 -16.71 -12.24
CA LEU A 192 -13.91 -15.55 -11.52
C LEU A 192 -12.59 -15.03 -12.10
N VAL A 193 -12.15 -15.52 -13.26
CA VAL A 193 -10.89 -15.09 -13.91
C VAL A 193 -11.06 -13.74 -14.64
N VAL A 194 -12.30 -13.31 -14.92
CA VAL A 194 -12.57 -12.09 -15.71
C VAL A 194 -12.66 -10.83 -14.83
N LEU A 195 -13.04 -10.97 -13.57
CA LEU A 195 -12.99 -9.93 -12.54
C LEU A 195 -12.40 -10.60 -11.30
N ASP A 196 -11.16 -10.29 -10.90
CA ASP A 196 -10.64 -10.77 -9.62
C ASP A 196 -11.28 -9.93 -8.50
N PRO A 197 -12.30 -10.44 -7.78
CA PRO A 197 -12.99 -9.68 -6.74
C PRO A 197 -12.04 -9.39 -5.56
N THR A 198 -10.96 -10.18 -5.41
CA THR A 198 -9.94 -9.98 -4.38
C THR A 198 -9.13 -8.72 -4.65
N ASP A 199 -8.70 -8.52 -5.89
CA ASP A 199 -8.00 -7.29 -6.32
C ASP A 199 -8.89 -6.07 -6.19
N THR A 200 -10.17 -6.20 -6.55
CA THR A 200 -11.16 -5.12 -6.40
C THR A 200 -11.29 -4.69 -4.95
N VAL A 201 -11.55 -5.65 -4.04
CA VAL A 201 -11.71 -5.38 -2.60
C VAL A 201 -10.41 -4.79 -2.02
N ALA A 202 -9.25 -5.32 -2.39
CA ALA A 202 -7.96 -4.80 -1.97
C ALA A 202 -7.73 -3.36 -2.42
N GLY A 203 -8.12 -3.01 -3.65
CA GLY A 203 -8.10 -1.65 -4.17
C GLY A 203 -8.99 -0.70 -3.37
N PHE A 204 -10.20 -1.12 -3.01
CA PHE A 204 -11.08 -0.33 -2.13
C PHE A 204 -10.50 -0.15 -0.73
N VAL A 205 -9.90 -1.19 -0.14
CA VAL A 205 -9.20 -1.07 1.15
C VAL A 205 -8.07 -0.05 1.05
N ALA A 206 -7.22 -0.15 0.02
CA ALA A 206 -6.13 0.80 -0.19
C ALA A 206 -6.64 2.24 -0.32
N GLY A 207 -7.68 2.46 -1.14
CA GLY A 207 -8.30 3.77 -1.32
C GLY A 207 -8.92 4.34 -0.04
N GLN A 208 -9.57 3.51 0.78
CA GLN A 208 -10.09 3.90 2.09
C GLN A 208 -8.96 4.29 3.04
N VAL A 209 -7.87 3.53 3.09
CA VAL A 209 -6.71 3.82 3.94
C VAL A 209 -6.08 5.16 3.55
N VAL A 210 -5.77 5.37 2.27
CA VAL A 210 -5.13 6.62 1.78
C VAL A 210 -5.88 7.88 2.24
N ARG A 211 -7.22 7.85 2.25
CA ARG A 211 -8.05 9.00 2.63
C ARG A 211 -7.95 9.38 4.12
N LEU A 212 -7.52 8.45 4.97
CA LEU A 212 -7.42 8.66 6.42
C LEU A 212 -6.02 9.06 6.87
N LEU A 213 -5.01 8.80 6.04
CA LEU A 213 -3.63 9.03 6.45
C LEU A 213 -3.35 10.53 6.58
N PRO A 214 -2.59 10.93 7.62
CA PRO A 214 -2.12 12.30 7.72
C PRO A 214 -1.28 12.65 6.50
N ASP A 215 -1.40 13.89 6.04
CA ASP A 215 -0.61 14.40 4.92
C ASP A 215 0.63 15.14 5.44
N PRO A 216 1.86 14.67 5.13
CA PRO A 216 3.08 15.36 5.54
C PRO A 216 3.17 16.79 5.02
N CYS A 217 2.56 17.10 3.87
CA CYS A 217 2.58 18.43 3.27
C CYS A 217 1.68 19.39 4.04
N ASP A 218 0.49 18.95 4.45
CA ASP A 218 -0.42 19.73 5.29
C ASP A 218 0.20 19.98 6.66
N ALA A 219 0.79 18.95 7.27
CA ALA A 219 1.48 19.05 8.56
C ALA A 219 2.70 19.98 8.49
N ALA A 220 3.46 19.98 7.40
CA ALA A 220 4.58 20.90 7.21
C ALA A 220 4.10 22.36 7.06
N THR A 221 2.99 22.57 6.35
CA THR A 221 2.38 23.90 6.15
C THR A 221 1.84 24.47 7.47
N ALA A 222 1.27 23.62 8.33
CA ALA A 222 0.78 24.03 9.64
C ALA A 222 1.89 24.51 10.61
N ARG A 223 3.16 24.24 10.31
CA ARG A 223 4.32 24.59 11.14
C ARG A 223 5.07 25.83 10.66
N GLU A 224 4.41 26.68 9.87
CA GLU A 224 4.98 27.98 9.52
C GLU A 224 5.14 28.88 10.76
N PRO A 225 6.24 29.64 10.88
CA PRO A 225 7.23 29.94 9.84
C PRO A 225 8.49 29.04 9.82
N GLU A 226 8.65 28.09 10.75
CA GLU A 226 9.89 27.30 10.92
C GLU A 226 10.21 26.41 9.71
N ARG A 227 9.18 26.02 8.92
CA ARG A 227 9.26 25.25 7.66
C ARG A 227 10.28 24.10 7.72
N PRO A 228 10.06 23.10 8.61
CA PRO A 228 10.92 21.93 8.73
C PRO A 228 11.03 21.19 7.40
N ARG A 229 12.07 20.34 7.26
CA ARG A 229 12.21 19.55 6.03
C ARG A 229 11.06 18.55 5.95
N LEU A 230 10.48 18.39 4.77
CA LEU A 230 9.33 17.51 4.57
C LEU A 230 9.60 16.06 5.03
N ALA A 231 10.82 15.56 4.82
CA ALA A 231 11.22 14.24 5.28
C ALA A 231 11.30 14.12 6.82
N GLU A 232 11.59 15.20 7.54
CA GLU A 232 11.55 15.21 9.01
C GLU A 232 10.11 15.11 9.50
N VAL A 233 9.21 15.93 8.92
CA VAL A 233 7.77 15.87 9.21
C VAL A 233 7.19 14.48 8.92
N ALA A 234 7.53 13.89 7.78
CA ALA A 234 7.05 12.55 7.41
C ALA A 234 7.55 11.44 8.34
N ARG A 235 8.78 11.56 8.88
CA ARG A 235 9.32 10.63 9.87
C ARG A 235 8.62 10.77 11.22
N GLU A 236 8.34 12.00 11.65
CA GLU A 236 7.60 12.26 12.88
C GLU A 236 6.17 11.70 12.81
N LEU A 237 5.51 11.86 11.67
CA LEU A 237 4.16 11.33 11.44
C LEU A 237 4.11 9.80 11.30
N LEU A 238 5.25 9.13 11.12
CA LEU A 238 5.29 7.72 10.71
C LEU A 238 4.53 6.80 11.66
N THR A 239 4.65 7.02 12.97
CA THR A 239 3.93 6.23 13.98
C THR A 239 2.43 6.43 13.87
N ASP A 240 1.98 7.66 13.67
CA ASP A 240 0.56 8.00 13.54
C ASP A 240 0.00 7.47 12.22
N THR A 241 0.73 7.63 11.13
CA THR A 241 0.38 7.07 9.81
C THR A 241 0.19 5.56 9.88
N VAL A 242 1.13 4.82 10.47
CA VAL A 242 0.98 3.36 10.62
C VAL A 242 -0.19 3.02 11.53
N THR A 243 -0.37 3.76 12.63
CA THR A 243 -1.48 3.55 13.56
C THR A 243 -2.84 3.77 12.87
N GLU A 244 -2.99 4.83 12.08
CA GLU A 244 -4.21 5.12 11.31
C GLU A 244 -4.40 4.14 10.14
N ALA A 245 -3.34 3.78 9.42
CA ALA A 245 -3.40 2.79 8.34
C ALA A 245 -3.94 1.43 8.82
N LEU A 246 -3.58 1.05 10.05
CA LEU A 246 -4.05 -0.18 10.71
C LEU A 246 -5.43 -0.01 11.38
N GLY A 247 -6.04 1.17 11.32
CA GLY A 247 -7.31 1.51 11.95
C GLY A 247 -7.25 1.57 13.47
N LEU A 248 -6.05 1.70 14.05
CA LEU A 248 -5.82 1.73 15.50
C LEU A 248 -5.91 3.16 16.08
N GLY A 249 -5.92 4.18 15.23
CA GLY A 249 -6.02 5.60 15.63
C GLY A 249 -7.45 6.08 15.90
N GLU A 250 -7.57 7.35 16.27
CA GLU A 250 -8.85 7.98 16.62
C GLU A 250 -9.76 8.13 15.39
N THR A 251 -9.18 8.43 14.24
CA THR A 251 -9.93 8.51 12.97
C THR A 251 -10.48 7.14 12.55
N GLY A 252 -9.75 6.07 12.89
CA GLY A 252 -10.19 4.68 12.72
C GLY A 252 -11.32 4.23 13.66
N LEU A 253 -11.60 4.96 14.75
CA LEU A 253 -12.71 4.69 15.66
C LEU A 253 -14.05 5.20 15.10
N ASP A 254 -14.05 6.37 14.47
CA ASP A 254 -15.27 7.00 13.91
C ASP A 254 -15.90 6.21 12.75
N LEU A 255 -15.15 5.32 12.11
CA LEU A 255 -15.65 4.44 11.04
C LEU A 255 -16.18 3.08 11.53
N ALA A 256 -16.19 2.83 12.84
CA ALA A 256 -16.82 1.65 13.43
C ALA A 256 -17.98 1.94 14.39
N ALA A 257 -18.26 3.22 14.64
CA ALA A 257 -19.57 3.66 15.10
C ALA A 257 -20.57 3.66 13.92
#